data_AF-A0A090WA16-F1
#
_entry.id   AF-A0A090WA16-F1
#
_cell.length_a   1.000
_cell.length_b   1.000
_cell.length_c   1.000
_cell.angle_alpha   90.00
_cell.angle_beta   90.00
_cell.angle_gamma   90.00
#
_symmetry.space_group_name_H-M   'P 1'
#
loop_
_entity.id
_entity.type
_entity.pdbx_description
1 polymer ?
#
loop_
_entity_poly.entity_id
_entity_poly.type
_entity_poly.pdbx_seq_one_letter_code
_entity_poly.pdbx_strand_id
1 'polypeptide(L)'
;MHGEFKLRVRLHDTIVFTSIRYKLQEIVVSNETVLNKAVLVKLNEQVNQLDTVIVGKILTGDLLSDIKNTKGDRPLNFFDVGIPGYTGRIATINERQLSEASGFNPGLGSSGYGLGASVGFTPIINAISGRTKMLKRRVKIEQKDGLMHSIKSRLGKDFFASNPLDEDKQMDFFYFCSDDANFIKYCKNQNDFKVLVFLRMKYKQYLENIKP
;
A
#
# COMPACT_ATOMS: atom_id res chain seq x y z
N MET A 1 17.92 34.40 36.75
CA MET A 1 19.28 34.29 37.34
C MET A 1 20.28 34.40 36.20
N HIS A 2 21.19 35.37 36.24
CA HIS A 2 22.00 35.81 35.09
C HIS A 2 23.32 35.04 34.87
N GLY A 3 23.43 33.79 35.35
CA GLY A 3 24.65 32.97 35.16
C GLY A 3 25.87 33.42 35.97
N GLU A 4 25.68 34.31 36.96
CA GLU A 4 26.75 34.83 37.82
C GLU A 4 26.74 34.17 39.20
N PHE A 5 27.92 33.81 39.71
CA PHE A 5 28.10 33.17 41.01
C PHE A 5 29.27 33.81 41.77
N LYS A 6 29.16 33.89 43.10
CA LYS A 6 30.24 34.34 43.98
C LYS A 6 30.55 33.24 44.99
N LEU A 7 31.80 32.80 45.01
CA LEU A 7 32.29 31.71 45.86
C LEU A 7 33.57 32.17 46.56
N ARG A 8 33.76 31.74 47.82
CA ARG A 8 35.05 31.89 48.50
C ARG A 8 35.88 30.65 48.22
N VAL A 9 37.07 30.82 47.68
CA VAL A 9 37.98 29.74 47.28
C VAL A 9 39.40 30.03 47.73
N ARG A 10 40.21 28.99 47.88
CA ARG A 10 41.65 29.05 48.17
C ARG A 10 42.45 28.58 46.95
N LEU A 11 43.74 28.90 46.94
CA LEU A 11 44.65 28.41 45.91
C LEU A 11 44.65 26.87 45.93
N HIS A 12 44.58 26.26 44.74
CA HIS A 12 44.49 24.82 44.53
C HIS A 12 43.13 24.16 44.86
N ASP A 13 42.08 24.93 45.15
CA ASP A 13 40.72 24.39 45.17
C ASP A 13 40.26 24.02 43.75
N THR A 14 39.39 23.02 43.62
CA THR A 14 38.75 22.64 42.35
C THR A 14 37.28 23.03 42.38
N ILE A 15 36.85 23.82 41.39
CA ILE A 15 35.45 24.18 41.17
C ILE A 15 34.89 23.27 40.09
N VAL A 16 33.80 22.56 40.41
CA VAL A 16 33.15 21.61 39.49
C VAL A 16 31.77 22.14 39.09
N PHE A 17 31.52 22.18 37.78
CA PHE A 17 30.23 22.52 37.19
C PHE A 17 29.57 21.25 36.63
N THR A 18 28.39 20.91 37.15
CA THR A 18 27.61 19.74 36.71
C THR A 18 26.19 20.14 36.37
N SER A 19 25.60 19.46 35.38
CA SER A 19 24.21 19.64 34.97
C SER A 19 23.74 18.42 34.20
N ILE A 20 22.41 18.23 34.11
CA ILE A 20 21.80 17.20 33.27
C ILE A 20 22.06 17.47 31.78
N ARG A 21 22.19 18.75 31.40
CA ARG A 21 22.26 19.18 29.99
C ARG A 21 23.65 19.52 29.50
N TYR A 22 24.64 19.58 30.39
CA TYR A 22 26.00 20.02 30.06
C TYR A 22 27.01 18.99 30.54
N LYS A 23 28.10 18.84 29.79
CA LYS A 23 29.23 18.01 30.19
C LYS A 23 29.84 18.59 31.47
N LEU A 24 30.31 17.69 32.34
CA LEU A 24 31.03 18.05 33.55
C LEU A 24 32.28 18.87 33.18
N GLN A 25 32.48 19.99 33.89
CA GLN A 25 33.64 20.85 33.70
C GLN A 25 34.29 21.17 35.05
N GLU A 26 35.60 20.99 35.12
CA GLU A 26 36.41 21.22 36.32
C GLU A 26 37.41 22.34 36.07
N ILE A 27 37.58 23.22 37.06
CA ILE A 27 38.55 24.32 37.02
C ILE A 27 39.33 24.32 38.33
N VAL A 28 40.65 24.22 38.22
CA VAL A 28 41.56 24.36 39.37
C VAL A 28 41.90 25.83 39.58
N VAL A 29 41.76 26.33 40.81
CA VAL A 29 42.05 27.71 41.17
C VAL A 29 43.56 27.95 41.12
N SER A 30 44.00 28.70 40.11
CA SER A 30 45.38 29.12 39.90
C SER A 30 45.68 30.49 40.53
N ASN A 31 46.96 30.85 40.65
CA ASN A 31 47.37 32.19 41.13
C ASN A 31 46.75 33.31 40.27
N GLU A 32 46.66 33.11 38.95
CA GLU A 32 46.04 34.05 38.02
C GLU A 32 44.53 34.24 38.29
N THR A 33 43.86 33.15 38.67
CA THR A 33 42.43 33.18 39.03
C THR A 33 42.18 34.02 40.29
N VAL A 34 43.06 33.88 41.29
CA VAL A 34 43.00 34.66 42.54
C VAL A 34 43.29 36.14 42.29
N LEU A 35 44.23 36.45 41.40
CA LEU A 35 44.59 37.82 41.03
C LEU A 35 43.46 38.52 40.24
N ASN A 36 42.90 37.82 39.25
CA ASN A 36 41.89 38.38 38.34
C ASN A 36 40.47 38.40 38.95
N LYS A 37 40.21 37.63 40.02
CA LYS A 37 38.96 37.55 40.80
C LYS A 37 37.68 37.21 40.00
N ALA A 38 37.80 36.90 38.71
CA ALA A 38 36.71 36.55 37.83
C ALA A 38 37.16 35.47 36.84
N VAL A 39 36.27 34.52 36.56
CA VAL A 39 36.49 33.44 35.60
C VAL A 39 35.25 33.27 34.74
N LEU A 40 35.42 33.28 33.42
CA LEU A 40 34.36 32.98 32.47
C LEU A 40 34.40 31.49 32.12
N VAL A 41 33.32 30.77 32.39
CA VAL A 41 33.21 29.33 32.14
C VAL A 41 32.21 29.07 31.02
N LYS A 42 32.65 28.43 29.94
CA LYS A 42 31.79 28.02 28.82
C LYS A 42 31.42 26.55 28.96
N LEU A 43 30.15 26.28 29.27
CA LEU A 43 29.61 24.93 29.40
C LEU A 43 29.28 24.35 28.02
N ASN A 44 29.73 23.12 27.76
CA ASN A 44 29.42 22.40 26.52
C ASN A 44 28.21 21.50 26.72
N GLU A 45 27.23 21.55 25.81
CA GLU A 45 26.03 20.72 25.91
C GLU A 45 26.38 19.22 25.84
N GLN A 46 25.70 18.44 26.68
CA GLN A 46 25.73 16.99 26.63
C GLN A 46 24.53 16.52 25.81
N VAL A 47 24.80 16.11 24.58
CA VAL A 47 23.81 15.46 23.70
C VAL A 47 23.97 13.96 23.85
N ASN A 48 22.93 13.28 24.36
CA ASN A 48 22.88 11.83 24.39
C ASN A 48 22.43 11.33 23.01
N GLN A 49 23.39 10.96 22.16
CA GLN A 49 23.10 10.29 20.90
C GLN A 49 22.97 8.78 21.19
N LEU A 50 21.76 8.26 21.12
CA LEU A 50 21.50 6.82 21.21
C LEU A 50 21.71 6.20 19.83
N ASP A 51 22.38 5.05 19.76
CA ASP A 51 22.47 4.28 18.53
C ASP A 51 21.08 3.76 18.15
N THR A 52 20.62 4.11 16.95
CA THR A 52 19.36 3.59 16.41
C THR A 52 19.53 2.11 16.09
N VAL A 53 18.90 1.24 16.87
CA VAL A 53 18.82 -0.20 16.53
C VAL A 53 17.60 -0.42 15.64
N ILE A 54 17.84 -0.75 14.36
CA ILE A 54 16.77 -1.12 13.43
C ILE A 54 16.40 -2.58 13.68
N VAL A 55 15.25 -2.82 14.31
CA VAL A 55 14.70 -4.17 14.52
C VAL A 55 13.71 -4.46 13.39
N GLY A 56 14.12 -5.20 12.37
CA GLY A 56 13.24 -5.60 11.27
C GLY A 56 13.99 -5.94 9.97
N LYS A 57 13.25 -6.38 8.95
CA LYS A 57 13.79 -6.54 7.60
C LYS A 57 13.82 -5.17 6.93
N ILE A 58 14.98 -4.78 6.39
CA ILE A 58 15.08 -3.58 5.55
C ILE A 58 14.42 -3.93 4.22
N LEU A 59 13.23 -3.39 3.99
CA LEU A 59 12.55 -3.49 2.71
C LEU A 59 13.10 -2.40 1.78
N THR A 60 13.55 -2.79 0.60
CA THR A 60 14.04 -1.88 -0.43
C THR A 60 12.89 -1.15 -1.13
N GLY A 61 11.66 -1.67 -1.00
CA GLY A 61 10.48 -1.18 -1.69
C GLY A 61 10.28 -1.82 -3.08
N ASP A 62 11.19 -2.69 -3.50
CA ASP A 62 11.04 -3.51 -4.70
C ASP A 62 10.85 -4.98 -4.32
N LEU A 63 9.68 -5.52 -4.65
CA LEU A 63 9.27 -6.89 -4.28
C LEU A 63 10.28 -7.95 -4.73
N LEU A 64 10.86 -7.79 -5.93
CA LEU A 64 11.77 -8.79 -6.49
C LEU A 64 13.13 -8.80 -5.76
N SER A 65 13.67 -7.63 -5.44
CA SER A 65 14.89 -7.51 -4.64
C SER A 65 14.66 -7.90 -3.19
N ASP A 66 13.51 -7.57 -2.60
CA ASP A 66 13.14 -7.97 -1.24
C ASP A 66 13.02 -9.48 -1.09
N ILE A 67 12.46 -10.18 -2.10
CA ILE A 67 12.41 -11.66 -2.13
C ILE A 67 13.83 -12.25 -2.19
N LYS A 68 14.71 -11.71 -3.05
CA LYS A 68 16.09 -12.21 -3.19
C LYS A 68 16.94 -11.97 -1.95
N ASN A 69 16.74 -10.84 -1.29
CA ASN A 69 17.48 -10.43 -0.10
C ASN A 69 16.92 -11.05 1.19
N THR A 70 15.75 -11.68 1.14
CA THR A 70 15.19 -12.41 2.28
C THR A 70 15.95 -13.72 2.48
N LYS A 71 16.79 -13.77 3.53
CA LYS A 71 17.35 -15.02 4.04
C LYS A 71 16.40 -15.65 5.06
N GLY A 72 16.14 -16.95 4.94
CA GLY A 72 15.32 -17.75 5.86
C GLY A 72 14.14 -18.44 5.17
N ASP A 73 13.56 -19.41 5.87
CA ASP A 73 12.38 -20.14 5.40
C ASP A 73 11.15 -19.22 5.32
N ARG A 74 10.23 -19.58 4.42
CA ARG A 74 8.94 -18.89 4.31
C ARG A 74 8.21 -18.92 5.66
N PRO A 75 7.49 -17.85 6.04
CA PRO A 75 6.69 -17.85 7.27
C PRO A 75 5.67 -18.99 7.23
N LEU A 76 5.42 -19.58 8.41
CA LEU A 76 4.49 -20.68 8.61
C LEU A 76 3.09 -20.30 8.09
N ASN A 77 2.50 -21.14 7.24
CA ASN A 77 1.14 -21.02 6.75
C ASN A 77 0.26 -22.17 7.30
N PHE A 78 -1.06 -22.00 7.30
CA PHE A 78 -2.06 -23.00 7.71
C PHE A 78 -1.83 -24.38 7.06
N PHE A 79 -1.45 -24.39 5.78
CA PHE A 79 -1.15 -25.62 5.06
C PHE A 79 0.07 -26.37 5.61
N ASP A 80 1.04 -25.66 6.21
CA ASP A 80 2.25 -26.25 6.78
C ASP A 80 1.97 -27.00 8.09
N VAL A 81 0.83 -26.71 8.72
CA VAL A 81 0.35 -27.36 9.95
C VAL A 81 -0.88 -28.24 9.71
N GLY A 82 -1.17 -28.58 8.45
CA GLY A 82 -2.29 -29.47 8.09
C GLY A 82 -3.68 -28.86 8.26
N ILE A 83 -3.79 -27.54 8.47
CA ILE A 83 -5.09 -26.85 8.54
C ILE A 83 -5.57 -26.60 7.11
N PRO A 84 -6.70 -27.18 6.68
CA PRO A 84 -7.25 -26.91 5.36
C PRO A 84 -7.64 -25.44 5.25
N GLY A 85 -7.11 -24.76 4.23
CA GLY A 85 -7.43 -23.37 3.91
C GLY A 85 -8.19 -23.25 2.59
N TYR A 86 -8.68 -22.04 2.29
CA TYR A 86 -9.27 -21.74 1.00
C TYR A 86 -8.22 -21.79 -0.11
N THR A 87 -8.42 -22.66 -1.10
CA THR A 87 -7.52 -22.86 -2.25
C THR A 87 -8.05 -22.26 -3.55
N GLY A 88 -9.24 -21.67 -3.51
CA GLY A 88 -9.87 -21.06 -4.68
C GLY A 88 -9.32 -19.68 -5.04
N ARG A 89 -9.84 -19.09 -6.11
CA ARG A 89 -9.54 -17.71 -6.49
C ARG A 89 -10.03 -16.76 -5.40
N ILE A 90 -9.16 -15.88 -4.92
CA ILE A 90 -9.54 -14.83 -3.97
C ILE A 90 -10.50 -13.87 -4.66
N ALA A 91 -11.71 -13.73 -4.14
CA ALA A 91 -12.70 -12.79 -4.65
C ALA A 91 -12.23 -11.35 -4.45
N THR A 92 -12.52 -10.48 -5.42
CA THR A 92 -12.23 -9.04 -5.31
C THR A 92 -13.15 -8.39 -4.28
N ILE A 93 -12.81 -7.17 -3.85
CA ILE A 93 -13.64 -6.43 -2.88
C ILE A 93 -15.07 -6.24 -3.42
N ASN A 94 -15.22 -5.90 -4.70
CA ASN A 94 -16.54 -5.74 -5.31
C ASN A 94 -17.32 -7.06 -5.38
N GLU A 95 -16.64 -8.18 -5.67
CA GLU A 95 -17.26 -9.51 -5.68
C GLU A 95 -17.75 -9.92 -4.28
N ARG A 96 -16.98 -9.62 -3.22
CA ARG A 96 -17.39 -9.84 -1.82
C ARG A 96 -18.58 -8.99 -1.43
N GLN A 97 -18.54 -7.69 -1.73
CA GLN A 97 -19.67 -6.78 -1.48
C GLN A 97 -20.93 -7.19 -2.24
N LEU A 98 -20.78 -7.67 -3.47
CA LEU A 98 -21.92 -8.20 -4.23
C LEU A 98 -22.47 -9.47 -3.59
N SER A 99 -21.61 -10.39 -3.15
CA SER A 99 -22.02 -11.61 -2.45
C SER A 99 -22.80 -11.30 -1.17
N GLU A 100 -22.33 -10.34 -0.37
CA GLU A 100 -23.05 -9.86 0.82
C GLU A 100 -24.41 -9.24 0.46
N ALA A 101 -24.43 -8.38 -0.57
CA ALA A 101 -25.65 -7.67 -0.94
C ALA A 101 -26.70 -8.54 -1.66
N SER A 102 -26.28 -9.64 -2.30
CA SER A 102 -27.13 -10.57 -3.04
C SER A 102 -27.40 -11.89 -2.33
N GLY A 103 -26.64 -12.20 -1.28
CA GLY A 103 -26.83 -13.38 -0.45
C GLY A 103 -28.11 -13.26 0.35
N PHE A 104 -29.18 -13.87 -0.17
CA PHE A 104 -30.24 -14.38 0.69
C PHE A 104 -29.66 -15.58 1.42
N ASN A 105 -29.20 -15.39 2.66
CA ASN A 105 -28.79 -16.49 3.53
C ASN A 105 -29.98 -16.86 4.44
N PRO A 106 -30.82 -17.84 4.08
CA PRO A 106 -31.75 -18.44 5.03
C PRO A 106 -30.93 -19.41 5.90
N GLY A 107 -30.08 -18.84 6.74
CA GLY A 107 -29.28 -19.56 7.72
C GLY A 107 -29.92 -19.44 9.09
N LEU A 108 -30.07 -20.57 9.77
CA LEU A 108 -30.52 -20.68 11.15
C LEU A 108 -29.57 -19.90 12.08
N GLY A 109 -29.94 -18.69 12.51
CA GLY A 109 -29.16 -17.99 13.55
C GLY A 109 -29.49 -16.51 13.80
N SER A 110 -29.74 -16.22 15.08
CA SER A 110 -29.36 -14.98 15.80
C SER A 110 -30.10 -13.67 15.49
N SER A 111 -31.44 -13.69 15.51
CA SER A 111 -32.21 -12.53 15.99
C SER A 111 -33.11 -12.93 17.16
N GLY A 112 -32.53 -13.10 18.36
CA GLY A 112 -33.17 -12.96 19.68
C GLY A 112 -34.49 -13.69 20.03
N TYR A 113 -35.18 -14.37 19.13
CA TYR A 113 -36.51 -14.94 19.33
C TYR A 113 -36.65 -16.22 18.50
N GLY A 114 -36.29 -17.35 19.12
CA GLY A 114 -36.87 -18.66 18.83
C GLY A 114 -36.50 -19.36 17.51
N LEU A 115 -36.75 -20.67 17.52
CA LEU A 115 -36.61 -21.62 16.41
C LEU A 115 -37.66 -21.35 15.30
N GLY A 116 -37.49 -20.28 14.52
CA GLY A 116 -38.33 -19.94 13.38
C GLY A 116 -37.51 -19.29 12.27
N ALA A 117 -37.84 -19.59 11.01
CA ALA A 117 -37.15 -19.06 9.84
C ALA A 117 -37.08 -17.52 9.85
N SER A 118 -35.90 -16.97 10.16
CA SER A 118 -35.64 -15.53 10.10
C SER A 118 -35.29 -15.14 8.66
N VAL A 119 -36.26 -14.59 7.94
CA VAL A 119 -36.02 -13.93 6.65
C VAL A 119 -35.27 -12.62 6.91
N GLY A 120 -33.96 -12.59 6.67
CA GLY A 120 -33.19 -11.35 6.75
C GLY A 120 -33.77 -10.29 5.80
N PHE A 121 -34.06 -9.10 6.31
CA PHE A 121 -34.64 -7.98 5.54
C PHE A 121 -33.64 -7.32 4.57
N THR A 122 -32.35 -7.67 4.66
CA THR A 122 -31.25 -7.09 3.88
C THR A 122 -31.41 -7.19 2.36
N PRO A 123 -31.82 -8.33 1.77
CA PRO A 123 -32.03 -8.42 0.32
C PRO A 123 -33.20 -7.57 -0.19
N ILE A 124 -34.24 -7.38 0.64
CA ILE A 124 -35.40 -6.53 0.31
C ILE A 124 -34.98 -5.05 0.28
N ILE A 125 -34.25 -4.60 1.31
CA ILE A 125 -33.71 -3.23 1.39
C ILE A 125 -32.73 -2.95 0.23
N ASN A 126 -31.88 -3.92 -0.13
CA ASN A 126 -30.93 -3.80 -1.24
C ASN A 126 -31.62 -3.78 -2.62
N ALA A 127 -32.73 -4.50 -2.78
CA ALA A 127 -33.54 -4.47 -3.99
C ALA A 127 -34.21 -3.10 -4.18
N ILE A 128 -34.75 -2.52 -3.11
CA ILE A 128 -35.39 -1.20 -3.12
C ILE A 128 -34.36 -0.08 -3.37
N SER A 129 -33.21 -0.12 -2.70
CA SER A 129 -32.16 0.91 -2.84
C SER A 129 -31.36 0.83 -4.14
N GLY A 130 -31.47 -0.26 -4.91
CA GLY A 130 -30.70 -0.46 -6.14
C GLY A 130 -29.21 -0.77 -5.93
N ARG A 131 -28.75 -0.89 -4.67
CA ARG A 131 -27.36 -1.20 -4.31
C ARG A 131 -26.84 -2.46 -5.00
N THR A 132 -27.64 -3.53 -5.04
CA THR A 132 -27.26 -4.78 -5.70
C THR A 132 -27.06 -4.59 -7.21
N LYS A 133 -27.88 -3.77 -7.87
CA LYS A 133 -27.73 -3.45 -9.30
C LYS A 133 -26.43 -2.67 -9.56
N MET A 134 -26.10 -1.72 -8.69
CA MET A 134 -24.84 -0.97 -8.74
C MET A 134 -23.62 -1.89 -8.58
N LEU A 135 -23.63 -2.76 -7.57
CA LEU A 135 -22.52 -3.69 -7.30
C LEU A 135 -22.34 -4.70 -8.45
N LYS A 136 -23.43 -5.22 -9.01
CA LYS A 136 -23.38 -6.05 -10.23
C LYS A 136 -22.70 -5.33 -11.39
N ARG A 137 -22.96 -4.03 -11.57
CA ARG A 137 -22.31 -3.21 -12.61
C ARG A 137 -20.82 -3.04 -12.33
N ARG A 138 -20.42 -2.76 -11.08
CA ARG A 138 -19.01 -2.63 -10.69
C ARG A 138 -18.21 -3.90 -10.97
N VAL A 139 -18.72 -5.06 -10.56
CA VAL A 139 -18.07 -6.35 -10.84
C VAL A 139 -17.91 -6.59 -12.35
N LYS A 140 -18.92 -6.25 -13.16
CA LYS A 140 -18.82 -6.36 -14.63
C LYS A 140 -17.74 -5.46 -15.22
N ILE A 141 -17.66 -4.21 -14.76
CA ILE A 141 -16.63 -3.25 -15.20
C ILE A 141 -15.24 -3.77 -14.82
N GLU A 142 -15.05 -4.17 -13.55
CA GLU A 142 -13.78 -4.71 -13.06
C GLU A 142 -13.32 -5.95 -13.85
N GLN A 143 -14.24 -6.86 -14.18
CA GLN A 143 -13.92 -8.02 -15.02
C GLN A 143 -13.51 -7.63 -16.45
N LYS A 144 -14.17 -6.61 -17.01
CA LYS A 144 -13.87 -6.09 -18.35
C LYS A 144 -12.49 -5.43 -18.39
N ASP A 145 -12.21 -4.59 -17.39
CA ASP A 145 -10.95 -3.88 -17.25
C ASP A 145 -9.80 -4.85 -17.02
N GLY A 146 -10.00 -5.86 -16.16
CA GLY A 146 -9.00 -6.91 -15.93
C GLY A 146 -8.69 -7.71 -17.20
N LEU A 147 -9.70 -8.07 -17.98
CA LEU A 147 -9.52 -8.75 -19.28
C LEU A 147 -8.78 -7.86 -20.28
N MET A 148 -9.16 -6.59 -20.40
CA MET A 148 -8.49 -5.61 -21.27
C MET A 148 -7.02 -5.46 -20.92
N HIS A 149 -6.68 -5.30 -19.64
CA HIS A 149 -5.28 -5.20 -19.19
C HIS A 149 -4.50 -6.49 -19.46
N SER A 150 -5.12 -7.65 -19.25
CA SER A 150 -4.50 -8.94 -19.58
C SER A 150 -4.18 -9.05 -21.07
N ILE A 151 -5.09 -8.61 -21.94
CA ILE A 151 -4.89 -8.60 -23.40
C ILE A 151 -3.81 -7.60 -23.80
N LYS A 152 -3.84 -6.39 -23.25
CA LYS A 152 -2.80 -5.36 -23.47
C LYS A 152 -1.42 -5.91 -23.12
N SER A 153 -1.28 -6.50 -21.93
CA SER A 153 -0.01 -7.04 -21.45
C SER A 153 0.47 -8.22 -22.29
N ARG A 154 -0.44 -9.08 -22.77
CA ARG A 154 -0.11 -10.31 -23.50
C ARG A 154 0.16 -10.07 -24.99
N LEU A 155 -0.61 -9.18 -25.63
CA LEU A 155 -0.65 -9.04 -27.09
C LEU A 155 -0.30 -7.63 -27.58
N GLY A 156 -0.32 -6.61 -26.72
CA GLY A 156 -0.25 -5.22 -27.15
C GLY A 156 1.03 -4.88 -27.91
N LYS A 157 2.19 -5.31 -27.42
CA LYS A 157 3.49 -5.04 -28.05
C LYS A 157 3.54 -5.58 -29.50
N ASP A 158 3.21 -6.86 -29.68
CA ASP A 158 3.27 -7.51 -30.99
C ASP A 158 2.17 -6.98 -31.92
N PHE A 159 0.99 -6.68 -31.37
CA PHE A 159 -0.11 -6.10 -32.12
C PHE A 159 0.28 -4.74 -32.73
N PHE A 160 0.85 -3.83 -31.94
CA PHE A 160 1.25 -2.51 -32.41
C PHE A 160 2.53 -2.50 -33.25
N ALA A 161 3.40 -3.52 -33.12
CA ALA A 161 4.51 -3.71 -34.06
C ALA A 161 4.01 -3.91 -35.51
N SER A 162 2.86 -4.57 -35.68
CA SER A 162 2.24 -4.78 -37.00
C SER A 162 1.15 -3.75 -37.36
N ASN A 163 0.67 -2.98 -36.38
CA ASN A 163 -0.39 -1.99 -36.54
C ASN A 163 0.00 -0.71 -35.79
N PRO A 164 0.92 0.12 -36.33
CA PRO A 164 1.51 1.23 -35.60
C PRO A 164 0.47 2.29 -35.18
N LEU A 165 0.46 2.64 -33.90
CA LEU A 165 -0.39 3.67 -33.30
C LEU A 165 0.43 4.47 -32.27
N ASP A 166 0.22 5.78 -32.23
CA ASP A 166 0.86 6.68 -31.27
C ASP A 166 0.67 6.16 -29.83
N GLU A 167 1.72 6.18 -29.01
CA GLU A 167 1.72 5.56 -27.67
C GLU A 167 0.62 6.12 -26.74
N ASP A 168 0.32 7.41 -26.88
CA ASP A 168 -0.75 8.10 -26.15
C ASP A 168 -2.15 7.56 -26.50
N LYS A 169 -2.35 7.09 -27.72
CA LYS A 169 -3.61 6.50 -28.22
C LYS A 169 -3.72 4.99 -27.97
N GLN A 170 -2.61 4.30 -27.68
CA GLN A 170 -2.64 2.84 -27.49
C GLN A 170 -3.53 2.41 -26.32
N MET A 171 -3.51 3.14 -25.21
CA MET A 171 -4.39 2.84 -24.08
C MET A 171 -5.86 3.15 -24.41
N ASP A 172 -6.11 4.26 -25.08
CA ASP A 172 -7.45 4.65 -25.53
C ASP A 172 -8.04 3.61 -26.49
N PHE A 173 -7.23 3.09 -27.43
CA PHE A 173 -7.62 1.99 -28.29
C PHE A 173 -8.09 0.74 -27.52
N PHE A 174 -7.39 0.37 -26.44
CA PHE A 174 -7.82 -0.76 -25.61
C PHE A 174 -9.13 -0.48 -24.88
N TYR A 175 -9.34 0.74 -24.38
CA TYR A 175 -10.62 1.14 -23.80
C TYR A 175 -11.74 1.09 -24.83
N PHE A 176 -11.51 1.61 -26.04
CA PHE A 176 -12.43 1.53 -27.17
C PHE A 176 -12.79 0.08 -27.53
N CYS A 177 -11.80 -0.82 -27.56
CA CYS A 177 -12.05 -2.25 -27.77
C CYS A 177 -12.92 -2.84 -26.65
N SER A 178 -12.62 -2.46 -25.41
CA SER A 178 -13.33 -2.97 -24.23
C SER A 178 -14.79 -2.51 -24.20
N ASP A 179 -15.11 -1.33 -24.74
CA ASP A 179 -16.47 -0.76 -24.79
C ASP A 179 -17.40 -1.44 -25.80
N ASP A 180 -16.86 -2.27 -26.70
CA ASP A 180 -17.69 -3.07 -27.60
C ASP A 180 -18.55 -4.10 -26.85
N ALA A 181 -19.84 -4.17 -27.20
CA ALA A 181 -20.78 -5.10 -26.59
C ALA A 181 -20.36 -6.58 -26.74
N ASN A 182 -19.58 -6.92 -27.77
CA ASN A 182 -19.06 -8.26 -28.02
C ASN A 182 -17.64 -8.49 -27.49
N PHE A 183 -17.03 -7.52 -26.81
CA PHE A 183 -15.68 -7.66 -26.26
C PHE A 183 -15.54 -8.94 -25.42
N ILE A 184 -16.44 -9.15 -24.46
CA ILE A 184 -16.42 -10.36 -23.63
C ILE A 184 -16.61 -11.63 -24.48
N LYS A 185 -17.48 -11.60 -25.49
CA LYS A 185 -17.75 -12.75 -26.37
C LYS A 185 -16.51 -13.18 -27.16
N TYR A 186 -15.77 -12.22 -27.71
CA TYR A 186 -14.63 -12.48 -28.58
C TYR A 186 -13.28 -12.53 -27.85
N CYS A 187 -13.22 -12.09 -26.60
CA CYS A 187 -11.97 -12.01 -25.86
C CYS A 187 -11.88 -12.93 -24.64
N LYS A 188 -12.99 -13.17 -23.94
CA LYS A 188 -12.97 -13.99 -22.72
C LYS A 188 -12.80 -15.48 -23.09
N ASN A 189 -11.80 -16.12 -22.50
CA ASN A 189 -11.48 -17.54 -22.71
C ASN A 189 -11.28 -17.91 -24.19
N GLN A 190 -10.88 -16.95 -25.03
CA GLN A 190 -10.54 -17.20 -26.42
C GLN A 190 -9.03 -17.33 -26.59
N ASN A 191 -8.61 -18.01 -27.66
CA ASN A 191 -7.21 -18.07 -28.03
C ASN A 191 -6.75 -16.72 -28.62
N ASP A 192 -5.43 -16.50 -28.60
CA ASP A 192 -4.85 -15.23 -29.01
C ASP A 192 -5.13 -14.87 -30.47
N PHE A 193 -5.20 -15.86 -31.36
CA PHE A 193 -5.57 -15.63 -32.76
C PHE A 193 -6.94 -14.96 -32.90
N LYS A 194 -7.98 -15.48 -32.23
CA LYS A 194 -9.32 -14.87 -32.25
C LYS A 194 -9.33 -13.47 -31.65
N VAL A 195 -8.58 -13.27 -30.56
CA VAL A 195 -8.45 -11.95 -29.93
C VAL A 195 -7.79 -10.96 -30.90
N LEU A 196 -6.70 -11.36 -31.57
CA LEU A 196 -6.02 -10.53 -32.56
C LEU A 196 -6.91 -10.18 -33.76
N VAL A 197 -7.74 -11.11 -34.23
CA VAL A 197 -8.73 -10.83 -35.28
C VAL A 197 -9.71 -9.76 -34.83
N PHE A 198 -10.24 -9.86 -33.61
CA PHE A 198 -11.12 -8.86 -33.02
C PHE A 198 -10.43 -7.50 -32.87
N LEU A 199 -9.20 -7.47 -32.33
CA LEU A 199 -8.42 -6.24 -32.18
C LEU A 199 -8.15 -5.58 -33.54
N ARG A 200 -7.82 -6.37 -34.58
CA ARG A 200 -7.58 -5.83 -35.93
C ARG A 200 -8.85 -5.24 -36.56
N MET A 201 -10.00 -5.86 -36.34
CA MET A 201 -11.29 -5.29 -36.75
C MET A 201 -11.55 -3.96 -36.02
N LYS A 202 -11.34 -3.92 -34.71
CA LYS A 202 -11.52 -2.72 -33.89
C LYS A 202 -10.54 -1.61 -34.24
N TYR A 203 -9.32 -1.97 -34.60
CA TYR A 203 -8.28 -1.03 -34.99
C TYR A 203 -8.69 -0.20 -36.21
N LYS A 204 -9.25 -0.86 -37.24
CA LYS A 204 -9.80 -0.16 -38.40
C LYS A 204 -10.91 0.82 -38.01
N GLN A 205 -11.85 0.39 -37.16
CA GLN A 205 -12.93 1.24 -36.67
C GLN A 205 -12.43 2.43 -35.84
N TYR A 206 -11.44 2.20 -34.98
CA TYR A 206 -10.83 3.23 -34.16
C TYR A 206 -10.17 4.30 -35.03
N LEU A 207 -9.39 3.89 -36.04
CA LEU A 207 -8.77 4.80 -36.99
C LEU A 207 -9.78 5.61 -37.79
N GLU A 208 -10.98 5.08 -38.07
CA GLU A 208 -12.06 5.84 -38.73
C GLU A 208 -12.65 6.89 -37.81
N ASN A 209 -12.81 6.59 -36.51
CA ASN A 209 -13.40 7.50 -35.55
C ASN A 209 -12.50 8.69 -35.18
N ILE A 210 -11.18 8.56 -35.33
CA ILE A 210 -10.21 9.62 -35.06
C ILE A 210 -9.85 10.45 -36.29
N LYS A 211 -10.41 10.11 -37.47
CA LYS A 211 -10.27 10.97 -38.65
C LYS A 211 -11.07 12.26 -38.41
N PRO A 212 -10.50 13.43 -38.77
CA PRO A 212 -11.19 14.71 -38.66
C PRO A 212 -12.40 14.79 -39.60
#